data_AF-X0YI72-F1
#
_entry.id   AF-X0YI72-F1
#
_cell.length_a   1.000
_cell.length_b   1.000
_cell.length_c   1.000
_cell.angle_alpha   90.00
_cell.angle_beta   90.00
_cell.angle_gamma   90.00
#
_symmetry.space_group_name_H-M   'P 1'
#
loop_
_entity.id
_entity.type
_entity.pdbx_description
1 polymer ?
#
loop_
_entity_poly.entity_id
_entity_poly.type
_entity_poly.pdbx_seq_one_letter_code
_entity_poly.pdbx_strand_id
1 'polypeptide(L)'
;MMTSMKSRRFKPKKYQPKGITLVEVLVTVTIVSFMILAMLSLYVAGQRYFMTGTAKSDVLRDNRQVLNYVSRDVQEAIQVMPNWDVYTTSTDCLILQVSSIDSNGLIIDIDSQFDYIVYRLNSEYP
;
A
#
# COMPACT_ATOMS: atom_id res chain seq x y z
N MET A 1 -2.22 23.69 -92.39
CA MET A 1 -3.39 23.25 -91.60
C MET A 1 -2.90 23.08 -90.16
N MET A 2 -3.18 24.05 -89.27
CA MET A 2 -2.64 24.04 -87.90
C MET A 2 -3.79 24.24 -86.93
N THR A 3 -4.15 23.17 -86.22
CA THR A 3 -5.30 23.09 -85.33
C THR A 3 -4.93 23.70 -83.97
N SER A 4 -5.52 24.85 -83.64
CA SER A 4 -5.31 25.55 -82.37
C SER A 4 -5.94 24.77 -81.21
N MET A 5 -5.12 24.18 -80.34
CA MET A 5 -5.53 23.53 -79.09
C MET A 5 -5.95 24.58 -78.05
N LYS A 6 -7.25 24.64 -77.71
CA LYS A 6 -7.76 25.46 -76.60
C LYS A 6 -7.43 24.81 -75.26
N SER A 7 -6.50 25.41 -74.52
CA SER A 7 -6.19 25.06 -73.14
C SER A 7 -7.39 25.35 -72.21
N ARG A 8 -7.93 24.31 -71.58
CA ARG A 8 -8.96 24.43 -70.53
C ARG A 8 -8.26 24.74 -69.20
N ARG A 9 -8.37 26.00 -68.74
CA ARG A 9 -7.90 26.40 -67.41
C ARG A 9 -8.77 25.76 -66.32
N PHE A 10 -8.20 24.85 -65.55
CA PHE A 10 -8.79 24.37 -64.30
C PHE A 10 -8.77 25.50 -63.26
N LYS A 11 -9.95 25.94 -62.81
CA LYS A 11 -10.06 26.85 -61.66
C LYS A 11 -9.99 26.02 -60.38
N PRO A 12 -9.03 26.25 -59.47
CA PRO A 12 -8.98 25.55 -58.19
C PRO A 12 -10.20 25.94 -57.35
N LYS A 13 -10.93 24.94 -56.82
CA LYS A 13 -12.00 25.19 -55.84
C LYS A 13 -11.36 25.77 -54.58
N LYS A 14 -11.72 27.01 -54.23
CA LYS A 14 -11.36 27.61 -52.95
C LYS A 14 -12.06 26.82 -51.83
N TYR A 15 -11.29 26.19 -50.95
CA TYR A 15 -11.81 25.63 -49.71
C TYR A 15 -12.31 26.79 -48.85
N GLN A 16 -13.63 26.89 -48.66
CA GLN A 16 -14.19 27.81 -47.68
C GLN A 16 -14.06 27.19 -46.29
N PRO A 17 -13.51 27.91 -45.30
CA PRO A 17 -13.51 27.44 -43.93
C PRO A 17 -14.96 27.33 -43.46
N LYS A 18 -15.41 26.13 -43.10
CA LYS A 18 -16.72 25.92 -42.48
C LYS A 18 -16.63 26.42 -41.03
N GLY A 19 -17.51 27.34 -40.66
CA GLY A 19 -17.65 27.76 -39.26
C GLY A 19 -18.27 26.64 -38.42
N ILE A 20 -17.97 26.66 -37.11
CA ILE A 20 -18.52 25.70 -36.14
C ILE A 20 -19.98 26.07 -35.86
N THR A 21 -20.85 25.07 -35.83
CA THR A 21 -22.27 25.29 -35.51
C THR A 21 -22.52 25.26 -34.01
N LEU A 22 -23.51 26.01 -33.52
CA LEU A 22 -23.85 26.07 -32.08
C LEU A 22 -24.21 24.68 -31.51
N VAL A 23 -24.90 23.86 -32.31
CA VAL A 23 -25.27 22.48 -31.94
C VAL A 23 -24.02 21.60 -31.77
N GLU A 24 -23.02 21.75 -32.64
CA GLU A 24 -21.77 21.01 -32.55
C GLU A 24 -20.97 21.37 -31.28
N VAL A 25 -20.99 22.65 -30.86
CA VAL A 25 -20.42 23.08 -29.58
C VAL A 25 -21.16 22.45 -28.39
N LEU A 26 -22.50 22.44 -28.43
CA LEU A 26 -23.30 21.89 -27.33
C LEU A 26 -23.07 20.38 -27.18
N VAL A 27 -23.02 19.65 -28.30
CA VAL A 27 -22.74 18.21 -28.32
C VAL A 27 -21.31 17.92 -27.84
N THR A 28 -20.32 18.69 -28.27
CA THR A 28 -18.93 18.48 -27.83
C THR A 28 -18.76 18.77 -26.34
N VAL A 29 -19.35 19.85 -25.82
CA VAL A 29 -19.29 20.18 -24.38
C VAL A 29 -19.96 19.11 -23.52
N THR A 30 -21.10 18.57 -23.95
CA THR A 30 -21.78 17.50 -23.21
C THR A 30 -20.93 16.22 -23.18
N ILE A 31 -20.38 15.79 -24.32
CA ILE A 31 -19.50 14.62 -24.40
C ILE A 31 -18.28 14.81 -23.49
N VAL A 32 -17.60 15.96 -23.57
CA VAL A 32 -16.42 16.26 -22.75
C VAL A 32 -16.77 16.25 -21.26
N SER A 33 -17.92 16.80 -20.88
CA SER A 33 -18.37 16.80 -19.48
C SER A 33 -18.57 15.37 -18.95
N PHE A 34 -19.19 14.48 -19.74
CA PHE A 34 -19.32 13.07 -19.37
C PHE A 34 -17.98 12.37 -19.28
N MET A 35 -17.03 12.66 -20.17
CA MET A 35 -15.68 12.10 -20.11
C MET A 35 -14.95 12.53 -18.83
N ILE A 36 -15.03 13.81 -18.46
CA ILE A 36 -14.41 14.33 -17.24
C ILE A 36 -15.02 13.64 -16.00
N LEU A 37 -16.35 13.48 -15.95
CA LEU A 37 -17.01 12.79 -14.85
C LEU A 37 -16.60 11.31 -14.76
N ALA A 38 -16.46 10.63 -15.89
CA ALA A 38 -15.98 9.25 -15.92
C ALA A 38 -14.52 9.12 -15.46
N MET A 39 -13.65 10.06 -15.84
CA MET A 39 -12.26 10.07 -15.36
C MET A 39 -12.19 10.37 -13.86
N LEU A 40 -13.02 11.31 -13.36
CA LEU A 40 -13.08 11.63 -11.95
C LEU A 40 -13.56 10.44 -11.11
N SER A 41 -14.58 9.71 -11.58
CA SER A 41 -15.08 8.53 -10.87
C SER A 41 -14.02 7.43 -10.79
N LEU A 42 -13.28 7.18 -11.88
CA LEU A 42 -12.18 6.24 -11.90
C LEU A 42 -11.03 6.68 -10.98
N TYR A 43 -10.70 7.97 -10.96
CA TYR A 43 -9.67 8.53 -10.07
C TYR A 43 -10.04 8.33 -8.59
N VAL A 44 -11.27 8.66 -8.20
CA VAL A 44 -11.75 8.47 -6.82
C VAL A 44 -11.77 6.99 -6.44
N ALA A 45 -12.22 6.12 -7.35
CA ALA A 45 -12.20 4.68 -7.12
C ALA A 45 -10.77 4.14 -6.94
N GLY A 46 -9.83 4.59 -7.77
CA GLY A 46 -8.42 4.23 -7.69
C GLY A 46 -7.77 4.70 -6.38
N GLN A 47 -8.05 5.94 -5.96
CA GLN A 47 -7.56 6.45 -4.66
C GLN A 47 -8.10 5.63 -3.49
N ARG A 48 -9.40 5.34 -3.46
CA ARG A 48 -10.00 4.51 -2.41
C ARG A 48 -9.35 3.12 -2.36
N TYR A 49 -9.19 2.49 -3.52
CA TYR A 49 -8.54 1.19 -3.62
C TYR A 49 -7.10 1.23 -3.08
N PHE A 50 -6.32 2.24 -3.47
CA PHE A 50 -4.95 2.42 -3.00
C PHE A 50 -4.89 2.61 -1.47
N MET A 51 -5.72 3.51 -0.91
CA MET A 51 -5.75 3.77 0.53
C MET A 51 -6.16 2.53 1.34
N THR A 52 -7.12 1.73 0.84
CA THR A 52 -7.49 0.48 1.50
C THR A 52 -6.39 -0.58 1.39
N GLY A 53 -5.69 -0.62 0.26
CA GLY A 53 -4.56 -1.52 0.04
C GLY A 53 -3.38 -1.19 0.95
N THR A 54 -3.05 0.09 1.11
CA THR A 54 -1.96 0.53 2.01
C THR A 54 -2.31 0.24 3.46
N ALA A 55 -3.51 0.58 3.92
CA ALA A 55 -3.91 0.31 5.30
C ALA A 55 -3.85 -1.19 5.65
N LYS A 56 -4.31 -2.06 4.74
CA LYS A 56 -4.20 -3.52 4.93
C LYS A 56 -2.74 -3.99 4.92
N SER A 57 -1.91 -3.43 4.05
CA SER A 57 -0.48 -3.75 3.98
C SER A 57 0.25 -3.32 5.26
N ASP A 58 -0.07 -2.15 5.79
CA ASP A 58 0.54 -1.62 7.01
C ASP A 58 0.20 -2.50 8.21
N VAL A 59 -1.07 -2.86 8.40
CA VAL A 59 -1.49 -3.79 9.46
C VAL A 59 -0.77 -5.16 9.33
N LEU A 60 -0.65 -5.69 8.12
CA LEU A 60 0.08 -6.95 7.89
C LEU A 60 1.58 -6.82 8.18
N ARG A 61 2.19 -5.69 7.82
CA ARG A 61 3.60 -5.43 8.09
C ARG A 61 3.86 -5.35 9.58
N ASP A 62 3.02 -4.61 10.31
CA ASP A 62 3.16 -4.42 11.75
C ASP A 62 2.95 -5.76 12.48
N ASN A 63 1.97 -6.57 12.06
CA ASN A 63 1.78 -7.92 12.58
C ASN A 63 2.99 -8.83 12.32
N ARG A 64 3.58 -8.79 11.11
CA ARG A 64 4.79 -9.55 10.80
C ARG A 64 5.97 -9.14 11.67
N GLN A 65 6.11 -7.84 11.93
CA GLN A 65 7.16 -7.34 12.79
C GLN A 65 7.01 -7.87 14.22
N VAL A 66 5.79 -7.82 14.78
CA VAL A 66 5.51 -8.39 16.11
C VAL A 66 5.79 -9.89 16.14
N LEU A 67 5.33 -10.65 15.14
CA LEU A 67 5.58 -12.09 15.06
C LEU A 67 7.07 -12.42 14.94
N ASN A 68 7.85 -11.60 14.22
CA ASN A 68 9.29 -11.78 14.14
C ASN A 68 9.97 -11.56 15.49
N TYR A 69 9.52 -10.57 16.27
CA TYR A 69 10.02 -10.37 17.63
C TYR A 69 9.66 -11.57 18.52
N VAL A 70 8.41 -12.01 18.53
CA VAL A 70 8.00 -13.19 19.31
C VAL A 70 8.79 -14.43 18.89
N SER A 71 8.93 -14.68 17.59
CA SER A 71 9.70 -15.83 17.09
C SER A 71 11.17 -15.76 17.48
N ARG A 72 11.77 -14.57 17.43
CA ARG A 72 13.17 -14.38 17.85
C ARG A 72 13.30 -14.62 19.35
N ASP A 73 12.44 -14.02 20.16
CA ASP A 73 12.49 -14.15 21.61
C ASP A 73 12.30 -15.62 22.06
N VAL A 74 11.46 -16.39 21.36
CA VAL A 74 11.29 -17.84 21.59
C VAL A 74 12.52 -18.64 21.14
N GLN A 75 13.17 -18.25 20.05
CA GLN A 75 14.39 -18.94 19.56
C GLN A 75 15.62 -18.61 20.41
N GLU A 76 15.71 -17.40 20.95
CA GLU A 76 16.80 -16.96 21.82
C GLU A 76 16.59 -17.36 23.30
N ALA A 77 15.41 -17.89 23.63
CA ALA A 77 15.12 -18.40 24.96
C ALA A 77 15.98 -19.62 25.30
N ILE A 78 16.63 -19.56 26.46
CA ILE A 78 17.43 -20.65 27.03
C ILE A 78 16.50 -21.70 27.62
N GLN A 79 15.50 -21.26 28.38
CA GLN A 79 14.52 -22.14 29.02
C GLN A 79 13.25 -21.39 29.41
N VAL A 80 12.20 -22.18 29.67
CA VAL A 80 10.95 -21.70 30.26
C VAL A 80 11.06 -21.78 31.78
N MET A 81 10.83 -20.67 32.47
CA MET A 81 10.91 -20.63 33.94
C MET A 81 9.56 -20.91 34.59
N PRO A 82 9.52 -21.58 35.76
CA PRO A 82 8.27 -21.84 36.47
C PRO A 82 7.68 -20.57 37.11
N ASN A 83 8.52 -19.65 37.58
CA ASN A 83 8.10 -18.37 38.17
C ASN A 83 9.19 -17.30 37.96
N TRP A 84 8.76 -16.04 37.90
CA TRP A 84 9.62 -14.86 37.97
C TRP A 84 8.84 -13.70 38.57
N ASP A 85 9.32 -13.17 39.70
CA ASP A 85 8.65 -12.12 40.47
C ASP A 85 7.19 -12.50 40.82
N VAL A 86 6.19 -11.75 40.31
CA VAL A 86 4.76 -12.01 40.55
C VAL A 86 4.17 -13.00 39.53
N TYR A 87 4.90 -13.33 38.47
CA TYR A 87 4.41 -14.17 37.37
C TYR A 87 4.73 -15.65 37.62
N THR A 88 3.76 -16.51 37.30
CA THR A 88 3.91 -17.97 37.34
C THR A 88 3.53 -18.54 35.99
N THR A 89 4.39 -19.40 35.42
CA THR A 89 4.12 -20.04 34.14
C THR A 89 2.91 -20.96 34.26
N SER A 90 1.96 -20.77 33.35
CA SER A 90 0.67 -21.45 33.31
C SER A 90 0.14 -21.46 31.88
N THR A 91 -1.11 -21.89 31.66
CA THR A 91 -1.73 -21.83 30.33
C THR A 91 -1.83 -20.41 29.77
N ASP A 92 -1.95 -19.40 30.64
CA ASP A 92 -2.15 -18.00 30.24
C ASP A 92 -0.90 -17.13 30.42
N CYS A 93 0.19 -17.68 30.95
CA CYS A 93 1.43 -16.94 31.20
C CYS A 93 2.64 -17.79 30.84
N LEU A 94 3.50 -17.28 29.97
CA LEU A 94 4.75 -17.91 29.56
C LEU A 94 5.92 -17.00 29.94
N ILE A 95 6.85 -17.54 30.71
CA ILE A 95 8.05 -16.83 31.16
C ILE A 95 9.27 -17.44 30.48
N LEU A 96 9.94 -16.65 29.65
CA LEU A 96 11.16 -17.06 28.94
C LEU A 96 12.37 -16.42 29.59
N GLN A 97 13.37 -17.24 29.88
CA GLN A 97 14.70 -16.76 30.28
C GLN A 97 15.56 -16.60 29.02
N VAL A 98 16.13 -15.41 28.85
CA VAL A 98 17.02 -15.06 27.74
C VAL A 98 18.35 -14.53 28.28
N SER A 99 19.42 -14.64 27.49
CA SER A 99 20.72 -14.07 27.86
C SER A 99 20.63 -12.55 27.93
N SER A 100 21.22 -11.93 28.96
CA SER A 100 21.26 -10.47 29.02
C SER A 100 22.27 -9.90 28.03
N ILE A 101 21.90 -8.81 27.35
CA ILE A 101 22.72 -8.16 26.30
C ILE A 101 23.12 -6.74 26.69
N ASP A 102 24.34 -6.35 26.32
CA ASP A 102 24.86 -5.00 26.55
C ASP A 102 24.38 -4.00 25.48
N SER A 103 24.75 -2.73 25.63
CA SER A 103 24.42 -1.67 24.67
C SER A 103 25.04 -1.88 23.27
N ASN A 104 25.99 -2.80 23.14
CA ASN A 104 26.64 -3.15 21.87
C ASN A 104 26.02 -4.41 21.24
N GLY A 105 25.02 -5.02 21.89
CA GLY A 105 24.36 -6.24 21.42
C GLY A 105 25.17 -7.52 21.65
N LEU A 106 26.15 -7.49 22.56
CA LEU A 106 26.89 -8.67 22.99
C LEU A 106 26.26 -9.25 24.25
N ILE A 107 26.33 -10.57 24.39
CA ILE A 107 25.91 -11.27 25.62
C ILE A 107 26.84 -10.83 26.76
N ILE A 108 26.27 -10.29 27.83
CA ILE A 108 27.00 -9.81 29.01
C ILE A 108 27.60 -10.98 29.77
N ASP A 109 26.76 -11.97 30.06
CA ASP A 109 27.14 -13.19 30.78
C ASP A 109 26.09 -14.28 30.47
N ILE A 110 26.55 -15.51 30.26
CA ILE A 110 25.71 -16.67 29.96
C ILE A 110 25.36 -17.48 31.22
N ASP A 111 26.06 -17.25 32.33
CA ASP A 111 25.95 -18.10 33.52
C ASP A 111 25.24 -17.41 34.69
N SER A 112 25.35 -16.08 34.83
CA SER A 112 24.83 -15.38 36.03
C SER A 112 23.92 -14.17 35.78
N GLN A 113 23.78 -13.70 34.53
CA GLN A 113 22.93 -12.55 34.20
C GLN A 113 21.94 -12.92 33.09
N PHE A 114 20.65 -12.87 33.43
CA PHE A 114 19.57 -13.20 32.50
C PHE A 114 18.49 -12.13 32.55
N ASP A 115 17.92 -11.87 31.38
CA ASP A 115 16.70 -11.10 31.25
C ASP A 115 15.52 -12.05 31.09
N TYR A 116 14.32 -11.54 31.42
CA TYR A 116 13.10 -12.33 31.41
C TYR A 116 12.02 -11.66 30.58
N ILE A 117 11.44 -12.42 29.66
CA ILE A 117 10.34 -11.98 28.82
C ILE A 117 9.08 -12.69 29.30
N VAL A 118 8.06 -11.91 29.67
CA VAL A 118 6.79 -12.41 30.19
C VAL A 118 5.70 -12.18 29.15
N TYR A 119 5.21 -13.27 28.57
CA TYR A 119 4.02 -13.28 27.74
C TYR A 119 2.80 -13.62 28.60
N ARG A 120 1.77 -12.78 28.54
CA ARG A 120 0.49 -13.01 29.22
C ARG A 120 -0.65 -12.95 28.22
N LEU A 121 -1.54 -13.91 28.28
CA LEU A 121 -2.79 -13.86 27.55
C LEU A 121 -3.65 -12.78 28.21
N ASN A 122 -4.02 -11.77 27.42
CA ASN A 122 -4.98 -10.78 27.89
C ASN A 122 -6.38 -11.30 27.61
N SER A 123 -7.17 -11.61 28.64
CA SER A 123 -8.53 -12.14 28.50
C SER A 123 -9.54 -11.12 27.95
N GLU A 124 -9.17 -9.84 27.85
CA GLU A 124 -10.05 -8.78 27.31
C GLU A 124 -10.13 -8.75 25.78
N TYR A 125 -9.26 -9.47 25.06
CA TYR A 125 -9.28 -9.52 23.60
C TYR A 125 -9.24 -10.98 23.11
N PRO A 126 -10.28 -11.45 22.39
CA PRO A 126 -10.31 -12.79 21.80
C PRO A 126 -9.37 -12.94 20.59
#